data_AF-A0A3D3FAN4-F1
#
_entry.id   AF-A0A3D3FAN4-F1
#
_cell.length_a   1.000
_cell.length_b   1.000
_cell.length_c   1.000
_cell.angle_alpha   90.00
_cell.angle_beta   90.00
_cell.angle_gamma   90.00
#
_symmetry.space_group_name_H-M   'P 1'
#
loop_
_entity.id
_entity.type
_entity.pdbx_description
1 polymer ?
#
loop_
_entity_poly.entity_id
_entity_poly.type
_entity_poly.pdbx_seq_one_letter_code
_entity_poly.pdbx_strand_id
1 'polypeptide(L)'
;FMKSFTMTLPGIAGIILSIGMGVDANIITDTRIKEEIYAGKTIDAAIKAGDANSFWAIFDGNITTILVAVILMLVFGPTNILSGIFGASTTGSIYSFGYTLLIGNIGNFIFGIFTSRVMTRSLSAFKPLRKKWLYGGAVHEAV
;
A
#
# COMPACT_ATOMS: atom_id res chain seq x y z
N PHE A 1 -6.99 13.33 -32.14
CA PHE A 1 -6.26 12.04 -32.13
C PHE A 1 -6.18 11.53 -30.70
N MET A 2 -6.95 10.48 -30.37
CA MET A 2 -6.86 9.82 -29.06
C MET A 2 -5.48 9.19 -28.91
N LYS A 3 -4.74 9.60 -27.88
CA LYS A 3 -3.51 8.93 -27.45
C LYS A 3 -3.94 7.58 -26.88
N SER A 4 -3.97 6.54 -27.70
CA SER A 4 -4.21 5.18 -27.22
C SER A 4 -3.07 4.81 -26.28
N PHE A 5 -3.36 4.73 -24.98
CA PHE A 5 -2.43 4.18 -24.01
C PHE A 5 -2.33 2.68 -24.28
N THR A 6 -1.21 2.24 -24.83
CA THR A 6 -0.95 0.82 -25.05
C THR A 6 -0.64 0.16 -23.72
N MET A 7 -1.41 -0.85 -23.33
CA MET A 7 -1.05 -1.73 -22.22
C MET A 7 0.06 -2.68 -22.67
N THR A 8 1.26 -2.50 -22.10
CA THR A 8 2.44 -3.33 -22.38
C THR A 8 2.55 -4.44 -21.33
N LEU A 9 3.28 -5.51 -21.64
CA LEU A 9 3.61 -6.56 -20.65
C LEU A 9 4.28 -5.97 -19.38
N PRO A 10 5.28 -5.07 -19.48
CA PRO A 10 5.78 -4.31 -18.34
C PRO A 10 4.71 -3.49 -17.61
N GLY A 11 3.80 -2.84 -18.33
CA GLY A 11 2.69 -2.10 -17.73
C GLY A 11 1.81 -2.98 -16.83
N ILE A 12 1.48 -4.20 -17.29
CA ILE A 12 0.74 -5.20 -16.52
C ILE A 12 1.53 -5.62 -15.27
N ALA A 13 2.84 -5.83 -15.37
CA ALA A 13 3.68 -6.14 -14.22
C ALA A 13 3.64 -5.03 -13.15
N GLY A 14 3.59 -3.77 -13.57
CA GLY A 14 3.44 -2.63 -12.64
C GLY A 14 2.10 -2.64 -11.90
N ILE A 15 1.02 -3.10 -12.55
CA ILE A 15 -0.29 -3.29 -11.90
C ILE A 15 -0.23 -4.41 -10.85
N ILE A 16 0.35 -5.57 -11.21
CA ILE A 16 0.47 -6.70 -10.28
C ILE A 16 1.27 -6.30 -9.04
N LEU A 17 2.39 -5.58 -9.24
CA LEU A 17 3.20 -5.08 -8.14
C LEU A 17 2.42 -4.10 -7.27
N SER A 18 1.68 -3.17 -7.87
CA SER A 18 0.81 -2.25 -7.13
C SER A 18 -0.23 -3.00 -6.30
N ILE A 19 -0.84 -4.07 -6.81
CA ILE A 19 -1.79 -4.87 -6.01
C ILE A 19 -1.11 -5.46 -4.77
N GLY A 20 0.08 -6.05 -4.91
CA GLY A 20 0.83 -6.60 -3.77
C GLY A 20 1.15 -5.55 -2.71
N MET A 21 1.53 -4.34 -3.14
CA MET A 21 1.81 -3.22 -2.25
C MET A 21 0.57 -2.64 -1.57
N GLY A 22 -0.59 -2.73 -2.22
CA GLY A 22 -1.87 -2.33 -1.60
C GLY A 22 -2.27 -3.21 -0.42
N VAL A 23 -1.82 -4.47 -0.39
CA VAL A 23 -2.10 -5.41 0.70
C VAL A 23 -1.17 -5.20 1.90
N ASP A 24 0.05 -4.71 1.68
CA ASP A 24 1.07 -4.50 2.72
C ASP A 24 0.59 -3.55 3.83
N ALA A 25 0.01 -2.41 3.45
CA ALA A 25 -0.49 -1.41 4.41
C ALA A 25 -1.57 -1.97 5.37
N ASN A 26 -2.41 -2.87 4.87
CA ASN A 26 -3.46 -3.50 5.66
C ASN A 26 -2.89 -4.53 6.65
N ILE A 27 -1.92 -5.33 6.21
CA ILE A 27 -1.24 -6.33 7.07
C ILE A 27 -0.44 -5.63 8.18
N ILE A 28 0.28 -4.54 7.86
CA ILE A 28 1.04 -3.76 8.86
C ILE A 28 0.11 -3.21 9.94
N THR A 29 -1.02 -2.63 9.54
CA THR A 29 -2.01 -2.08 10.49
C THR A 29 -2.56 -3.18 11.41
N ASP A 30 -2.99 -4.31 10.84
CA ASP A 30 -3.53 -5.43 11.61
C ASP A 30 -2.50 -5.99 12.61
N THR A 31 -1.24 -6.10 12.17
CA THR A 31 -0.14 -6.57 13.03
C THR A 31 0.08 -5.62 14.21
N ARG A 32 0.08 -4.30 13.99
CA ARG A 32 0.25 -3.32 15.09
C ARG A 32 -0.94 -3.29 16.04
N ILE A 33 -2.16 -3.41 15.53
CA ILE A 33 -3.36 -3.53 16.38
C ILE A 33 -3.26 -4.79 17.25
N LYS A 34 -2.86 -5.92 16.66
CA LYS A 34 -2.70 -7.20 17.36
C LYS A 34 -1.63 -7.15 18.44
N GLU A 35 -0.48 -6.52 18.18
CA GLU A 35 0.56 -6.29 19.19
C GLU A 35 0.06 -5.45 20.37
N GLU A 36 -0.70 -4.38 20.11
CA GLU A 36 -1.27 -3.52 21.15
C GLU A 36 -2.34 -4.24 21.99
N ILE A 37 -3.08 -5.18 21.39
CA ILE A 37 -4.01 -6.06 22.11
C ILE A 37 -3.26 -7.06 22.99
N TYR A 38 -2.17 -7.66 22.50
CA TYR A 38 -1.31 -8.53 23.32
C TYR A 38 -0.63 -7.78 24.48
N ALA A 39 -0.37 -6.48 24.31
CA ALA A 39 0.11 -5.62 25.39
C ALA A 39 -0.97 -5.30 26.46
N GLY A 40 -2.18 -5.86 26.33
CA GLY A 40 -3.26 -5.73 27.32
C GLY A 40 -4.13 -4.48 27.17
N LYS A 41 -3.99 -3.70 26.08
CA LYS A 41 -4.84 -2.53 25.84
C LYS A 41 -6.27 -2.94 25.49
N THR A 42 -7.23 -2.09 25.85
CA THR A 42 -8.63 -2.26 25.40
C THR A 42 -8.71 -2.16 23.88
N ILE A 43 -9.67 -2.85 23.24
CA ILE A 43 -9.80 -2.89 21.77
C ILE A 43 -9.79 -1.47 21.16
N ASP A 44 -10.53 -0.53 21.75
CA ASP A 44 -10.60 0.85 21.27
C ASP A 44 -9.25 1.59 21.41
N ALA A 45 -8.51 1.33 22.48
CA ALA A 45 -7.19 1.92 22.69
C ALA A 45 -6.12 1.28 21.79
N ALA A 46 -6.21 -0.03 21.54
CA ALA A 46 -5.30 -0.76 20.67
C ALA A 46 -5.48 -0.38 19.21
N ILE A 47 -6.72 -0.19 18.73
CA ILE A 47 -7.01 0.32 17.39
C ILE A 47 -6.43 1.72 17.22
N LYS A 48 -6.69 2.62 18.19
CA LYS A 48 -6.19 4.00 18.12
C LYS A 48 -4.66 4.08 18.14
N ALA A 49 -4.00 3.25 18.96
CA ALA A 49 -2.54 3.19 19.03
C ALA A 49 -1.94 2.53 17.77
N GLY A 50 -2.52 1.42 17.32
CA GLY A 50 -2.12 0.71 16.11
C GLY A 50 -2.25 1.58 14.86
N ASP A 51 -3.35 2.32 14.69
CA ASP A 51 -3.54 3.26 13.57
C ASP A 51 -2.50 4.39 13.57
N ALA A 52 -2.13 4.91 14.75
CA ALA A 52 -1.15 5.99 14.87
C ALA A 52 0.28 5.52 14.56
N ASN A 53 0.65 4.34 15.08
CA ASN A 53 1.99 3.76 14.92
C ASN A 53 2.20 3.18 13.51
N SER A 54 1.17 2.57 12.92
CA SER A 54 1.23 2.03 11.56
C SER A 54 1.26 3.12 10.48
N PHE A 55 0.66 4.29 10.73
CA PHE A 55 0.58 5.37 9.74
C PHE A 55 1.95 5.79 9.20
N TRP A 56 2.94 6.01 10.07
CA TRP A 56 4.28 6.42 9.64
C TRP A 56 5.00 5.33 8.85
N ALA A 57 4.85 4.07 9.25
CA ALA A 57 5.43 2.93 8.53
C ALA A 57 4.83 2.78 7.12
N ILE A 58 3.51 2.92 7.00
CA ILE A 58 2.79 2.86 5.72
C ILE A 58 3.16 4.05 4.82
N PHE A 59 3.31 5.23 5.40
CA PHE A 59 3.68 6.44 4.67
C PHE A 59 5.08 6.31 4.05
N ASP A 60 6.06 5.83 4.82
CA ASP A 60 7.43 5.60 4.35
C ASP A 60 7.51 4.52 3.24
N GLY A 61 6.80 3.40 3.43
CA GLY A 61 6.73 2.32 2.44
C GLY A 61 6.13 2.77 1.09
N ASN A 62 5.10 3.62 1.12
CA ASN A 62 4.53 4.18 -0.11
C ASN A 62 5.44 5.25 -0.74
N ILE A 63 6.15 6.06 0.04
CA ILE A 63 7.05 7.10 -0.47
C ILE A 63 8.24 6.50 -1.22
N THR A 64 8.90 5.49 -0.62
CA THR A 64 10.04 4.81 -1.25
C THR A 64 9.66 4.27 -2.63
N THR A 65 8.43 3.76 -2.75
CA THR A 65 7.87 3.22 -3.99
C THR A 65 7.60 4.29 -5.04
N ILE A 66 7.03 5.43 -4.63
CA ILE A 66 6.85 6.58 -5.53
C ILE A 66 8.21 7.06 -6.03
N LEU A 67 9.21 7.13 -5.15
CA LEU A 67 10.56 7.54 -5.49
C LEU A 67 11.18 6.58 -6.51
N VAL A 68 11.04 5.26 -6.32
CA VAL A 68 11.49 4.26 -7.30
C VAL A 68 10.78 4.44 -8.64
N ALA A 69 9.45 4.63 -8.64
CA ALA A 69 8.67 4.86 -9.85
C ALA A 69 9.16 6.09 -10.64
N VAL A 70 9.40 7.19 -9.92
CA VAL A 70 9.90 8.45 -10.49
C VAL A 70 11.30 8.26 -11.06
N ILE A 71 12.21 7.60 -10.32
CA ILE A 71 13.56 7.30 -10.82
C ILE A 71 13.50 6.47 -12.10
N LEU A 72 12.67 5.42 -12.13
CA LEU A 72 12.52 4.57 -13.32
C LEU A 72 12.02 5.39 -14.53
N MET A 73 11.07 6.29 -14.33
CA MET A 73 10.58 7.18 -15.39
C MET A 73 11.58 8.26 -15.81
N LEU A 74 12.43 8.76 -14.89
CA LEU A 74 13.45 9.77 -15.21
C LEU A 74 14.65 9.16 -15.94
N VAL A 75 15.11 7.98 -15.49
CA VAL A 75 16.29 7.30 -16.06
C VAL A 75 15.96 6.67 -17.42
N PHE A 76 14.76 6.10 -17.56
CA PHE A 76 14.29 5.45 -18.80
C PHE A 76 13.21 6.28 -19.51
N GLY A 77 13.13 7.57 -19.23
CA GLY A 77 12.24 8.51 -19.90
C GLY A 77 12.78 9.01 -21.24
N PRO A 78 12.06 9.95 -21.90
CA PRO A 78 12.45 10.53 -23.19
C PRO A 78 13.74 11.38 -23.16
N THR A 79 14.22 11.73 -21.97
CA THR A 79 15.55 12.33 -21.71
C THR A 79 16.43 11.28 -21.03
N ASN A 80 16.92 10.34 -21.82
CA ASN A 80 17.57 9.13 -21.35
C ASN A 80 19.08 9.37 -21.20
N ILE A 81 19.57 9.37 -19.96
CA ILE A 81 21.03 9.40 -19.64
C ILE A 81 21.69 8.08 -20.10
N LEU A 82 20.93 6.99 -20.14
CA LEU A 82 21.38 5.65 -20.53
C LEU A 82 20.95 5.26 -21.96
N SER A 83 20.55 6.23 -22.80
CA SER A 83 20.06 5.98 -24.17
C SER A 83 21.08 5.26 -25.07
N GLY A 84 22.37 5.40 -24.78
CA GLY A 84 23.45 4.77 -25.52
C GLY A 84 23.67 3.29 -25.19
N ILE A 85 23.12 2.78 -24.08
CA ILE A 85 23.34 1.39 -23.61
C ILE A 85 22.07 0.54 -23.79
N PHE A 86 20.88 1.15 -23.71
CA PHE A 86 19.61 0.46 -23.83
C PHE A 86 18.84 0.89 -25.09
N GLY A 87 18.42 -0.09 -25.89
CA GLY A 87 17.62 0.15 -27.08
C GLY A 87 16.26 0.79 -26.78
N ALA A 88 15.69 1.51 -27.75
CA ALA A 88 14.45 2.26 -27.61
C ALA A 88 13.25 1.43 -27.11
N SER A 89 13.20 0.13 -27.40
CA SER A 89 12.16 -0.79 -26.93
C SER A 89 12.24 -1.07 -25.43
N THR A 90 13.44 -1.17 -24.87
CA THR A 90 13.68 -1.43 -23.44
C THR A 90 13.36 -0.19 -22.61
N THR A 91 13.74 1.00 -23.11
CA THR A 91 13.43 2.29 -22.49
C THR A 91 11.91 2.51 -22.38
N GLY A 92 11.15 2.30 -23.46
CA GLY A 92 9.69 2.43 -23.44
C GLY A 92 9.00 1.41 -22.53
N SER A 93 9.53 0.20 -22.45
CA SER A 93 9.04 -0.86 -21.56
C SER A 93 9.15 -0.47 -20.09
N ILE A 94 10.32 -0.02 -19.64
CA ILE A 94 10.56 0.37 -18.24
C ILE A 94 9.78 1.64 -17.87
N TYR A 95 9.68 2.60 -18.79
CA TYR A 95 8.83 3.78 -18.60
C TYR A 95 7.38 3.40 -18.37
N SER A 96 6.83 2.48 -19.17
CA SER A 96 5.43 2.02 -19.01
C SER A 96 5.19 1.29 -17.69
N PHE A 97 6.16 0.51 -17.20
CA PHE A 97 6.12 -0.11 -15.88
C PHE A 97 6.14 0.94 -14.75
N GLY A 98 7.07 1.91 -14.82
CA GLY A 98 7.15 2.98 -13.82
C GLY A 98 5.88 3.84 -13.77
N TYR A 99 5.27 4.10 -14.93
CA TYR A 99 4.04 4.89 -15.03
C TYR A 99 2.83 4.16 -14.40
N THR A 100 2.64 2.87 -14.71
CA THR A 100 1.53 2.10 -14.11
C THR A 100 1.73 1.88 -12.62
N LEU A 101 2.97 1.68 -12.18
CA LEU A 101 3.34 1.57 -10.77
C LEU A 101 3.07 2.86 -10.01
N LEU A 102 3.43 4.02 -10.56
CA LEU A 102 3.18 5.31 -9.91
C LEU A 102 1.68 5.58 -9.74
N ILE A 103 0.88 5.36 -10.79
CA ILE A 103 -0.58 5.54 -10.72
C ILE A 103 -1.20 4.58 -9.70
N GLY A 104 -0.79 3.31 -9.73
CA GLY A 104 -1.29 2.30 -8.81
C GLY A 104 -0.94 2.64 -7.35
N ASN A 105 0.29 3.09 -7.09
CA ASN A 105 0.73 3.45 -5.75
C ASN A 105 -0.01 4.69 -5.21
N ILE A 106 -0.26 5.71 -6.03
CA ILE A 106 -1.07 6.87 -5.62
C ILE A 106 -2.49 6.44 -5.27
N GLY A 107 -3.10 5.57 -6.10
CA GLY A 107 -4.40 4.99 -5.80
C GLY A 107 -4.41 4.27 -4.45
N ASN A 108 -3.46 3.37 -4.24
CA ASN A 108 -3.31 2.62 -3.00
C ASN A 108 -3.04 3.52 -1.79
N PHE A 109 -2.28 4.59 -1.93
CA PHE A 109 -2.01 5.51 -0.83
C PHE A 109 -3.30 6.21 -0.35
N ILE A 110 -4.13 6.66 -1.30
CA ILE A 110 -5.42 7.30 -1.00
C ILE A 110 -6.40 6.29 -0.39
N PHE A 111 -6.58 5.13 -1.04
CA PHE A 111 -7.48 4.09 -0.54
C PHE A 111 -6.99 3.48 0.77
N GLY A 112 -5.70 3.25 0.92
CA GLY A 112 -5.10 2.67 2.13
C GLY A 112 -5.32 3.54 3.36
N ILE A 113 -5.07 4.85 3.27
CA ILE A 113 -5.24 5.76 4.41
C ILE A 113 -6.73 6.08 4.65
N PHE A 114 -7.50 6.33 3.60
CA PHE A 114 -8.89 6.77 3.72
C PHE A 114 -9.83 5.60 4.03
N THR A 115 -9.74 4.51 3.27
CA THR A 115 -10.60 3.33 3.46
C THR A 115 -10.29 2.63 4.77
N SER A 116 -9.01 2.46 5.14
CA SER A 116 -8.69 1.81 6.44
C SER A 116 -9.30 2.60 7.61
N ARG A 117 -9.13 3.92 7.64
CA ARG A 117 -9.69 4.76 8.72
C ARG A 117 -11.23 4.76 8.75
N VAL A 118 -11.88 4.82 7.59
CA VAL A 118 -13.35 4.82 7.51
C VAL A 118 -13.93 3.44 7.81
N MET A 119 -13.27 2.37 7.35
CA MET A 119 -13.69 0.98 7.54
C MET A 119 -13.53 0.55 8.99
N THR A 120 -12.39 0.82 9.63
CA THR A 120 -12.16 0.45 11.03
C THR A 120 -13.07 1.22 11.98
N ARG A 121 -13.36 2.51 11.70
CA ARG A 121 -14.35 3.30 12.47
C ARG A 121 -15.79 2.87 12.25
N SER A 122 -16.15 2.45 11.03
CA SER A 122 -17.51 1.96 10.75
C SER A 122 -17.74 0.56 11.32
N LEU A 123 -16.75 -0.33 11.26
CA LEU A 123 -16.84 -1.68 11.80
C LEU A 123 -16.84 -1.70 13.33
N SER A 124 -16.08 -0.82 14.00
CA SER A 124 -16.08 -0.73 15.47
C SER A 124 -17.38 -0.16 16.06
N ALA A 125 -18.18 0.54 15.24
CA ALA A 125 -19.51 1.04 15.63
C ALA A 125 -20.57 -0.08 15.74
N PHE A 126 -20.34 -1.26 15.15
CA PHE A 126 -21.27 -2.39 15.21
C PHE A 126 -20.98 -3.31 16.41
N LYS A 127 -21.94 -3.38 17.35
CA LYS A 127 -21.91 -4.28 18.52
C LYS A 127 -21.52 -5.75 18.26
N PRO A 128 -21.90 -6.43 17.15
CA PRO A 128 -21.52 -7.83 16.93
C PRO A 128 -20.03 -8.05 16.60
N LEU A 129 -19.31 -7.01 16.15
CA LEU A 129 -17.91 -7.10 15.75
C LEU A 129 -16.92 -6.79 16.88
N ARG A 130 -17.40 -6.37 18.06
CA ARG A 130 -16.61 -6.12 19.29
C ARG A 130 -16.09 -7.39 20.00
N LYS A 131 -15.88 -8.49 19.29
CA LYS A 131 -15.36 -9.73 19.91
C LYS A 131 -13.83 -9.70 19.89
N LYS A 132 -13.19 -9.87 21.05
CA LYS A 132 -11.72 -9.89 21.23
C LYS A 132 -11.01 -10.85 20.25
N TRP A 133 -11.63 -11.98 19.92
CA TRP A 133 -11.12 -12.98 18.99
C TRP A 133 -10.94 -12.48 17.54
N LEU A 134 -11.79 -11.56 17.07
CA LEU A 134 -11.72 -11.01 15.69
C LEU A 134 -10.51 -10.10 15.47
N TYR A 135 -9.97 -9.53 16.55
CA TYR A 135 -8.80 -8.65 16.53
C TYR A 135 -7.54 -9.37 17.03
N GLY A 136 -7.53 -10.71 17.04
CA GLY A 136 -6.37 -11.50 17.47
C GLY A 136 -6.17 -11.61 18.99
N GLY A 137 -7.12 -11.15 19.81
CA GLY A 137 -7.13 -11.39 21.24
C GLY A 137 -7.43 -12.87 21.52
N ALA A 138 -6.46 -13.57 22.11
CA ALA A 138 -6.64 -14.93 22.56
C ALA A 138 -7.92 -15.03 23.42
N VAL A 139 -8.81 -15.93 23.03
CA VAL A 139 -9.91 -16.41 23.86
C VAL A 139 -9.28 -17.29 24.94
N HIS A 140 -8.57 -16.71 25.90
CA HIS A 140 -8.17 -17.40 27.13
C HIS A 140 -7.73 -16.38 28.17
N GLU A 141 -8.72 -15.73 28.79
CA GLU A 141 -8.66 -15.31 30.18
C GLU A 141 -10.11 -15.08 30.63
N ALA A 142 -10.83 -16.19 30.70
CA ALA A 142 -11.96 -16.33 31.59
C ALA A 142 -11.55 -17.44 32.57
N VAL A 143 -11.01 -17.00 33.72
CA VAL A 143 -10.86 -17.71 35.00
C VAL A 143 -10.06 -19.01 34.98
#